data_AF-A0A433R9F3-F1
#
_entry.id   AF-A0A433R9F3-F1
#
_cell.length_a   1.000
_cell.length_b   1.000
_cell.length_c   1.000
_cell.angle_alpha   90.00
_cell.angle_beta   90.00
_cell.angle_gamma   90.00
#
_symmetry.space_group_name_H-M   'P 1'
#
loop_
_entity.id
_entity.type
_entity.pdbx_description
1 polymer ?
#
loop_
_entity_poly.entity_id
_entity_poly.type
_entity_poly.pdbx_seq_one_letter_code
_entity_poly.pdbx_strand_id
1 'polypeptide(L)'
;MGIPIVIRMVDVLDQPLPSDASVSIQLETPSEILSHATTISEPFGLTPSSETKRLTVTVEHPDYASQRVTVLLGTEPYYWDNRGCELVKKQAGYELKITLGRVRQAPVTPPPWGEKTSGDKPGAFSLQEQGSPKRYAVLGSMLRTDTVVRMLEDSSAGRIAGTILSEASKEGWGRLHTKDSQPIIPEDHGGFLWLEYGGVTGKRLDEPRFLIAVWAPSLKERIPEEGLDYIVFFSPSTAAEGYPRSAYPFRSNYPYVVSPKDTMSQPYLNLAYRYLFGSGVLVQQSIASGKPAVVVMPIFPAVPDNPKAAELMWQPFNSQEGLHRLLLEISQFLHGFGYKDGSDFRRWQGASAPEDGMPEMPGPTAMSSVNQPRPKIRKVTVAGFSSGVSGALRVIDNVKIKDAGRFPSAFFGIPNASSGREFAELWSEIWDLDFSLNEALTAIKRETLEKKLIAWLNSGRDKRRLRMYHSGYTIGNVRPSQLFPALAALRKIVTVPPAAGNAWAEEWRDPDERWSLACFSTSYLLASVSTPDIKPVMPLTTDSNANNVVHPFTCALGFGHASKLR
;
A
#
# COMPACT_ATOMS: atom_id res chain seq x y z
N MET A 1 21.13 -15.77 41.89
CA MET A 1 20.78 -14.40 41.45
C MET A 1 20.23 -14.49 40.04
N GLY A 2 19.24 -13.66 39.72
CA GLY A 2 18.66 -13.58 38.39
C GLY A 2 19.63 -13.10 37.32
N ILE A 3 19.29 -13.32 36.05
CA ILE A 3 20.02 -12.74 34.92
C ILE A 3 19.40 -11.37 34.59
N PRO A 4 20.17 -10.28 34.55
CA PRO A 4 19.65 -8.96 34.21
C PRO A 4 19.08 -8.90 32.79
N ILE A 5 17.96 -8.22 32.62
CA ILE A 5 17.34 -7.90 31.33
C ILE A 5 17.14 -6.39 31.26
N VAL A 6 17.77 -5.74 30.29
CA VAL A 6 17.56 -4.33 29.96
C VAL A 6 16.48 -4.24 28.89
N ILE A 7 15.42 -3.51 29.16
CA ILE A 7 14.34 -3.26 28.19
C ILE A 7 14.60 -1.92 27.52
N ARG A 8 14.65 -1.93 26.18
CA ARG A 8 14.83 -0.75 25.35
C ARG A 8 13.65 -0.60 24.39
N MET A 9 13.01 0.56 24.41
CA MET A 9 11.87 0.88 23.54
C MET A 9 12.34 1.84 22.45
N VAL A 10 12.09 1.50 21.19
CA VAL A 10 12.48 2.30 20.03
C VAL A 10 11.37 2.40 19.01
N ASP A 11 11.45 3.37 18.11
CA ASP A 11 10.58 3.45 16.93
C ASP A 11 11.15 2.65 15.74
N VAL A 12 10.46 2.66 14.60
CA VAL A 12 10.88 1.91 13.39
C VAL A 12 12.17 2.43 12.71
N LEU A 13 12.72 3.54 13.20
CA LEU A 13 14.01 4.12 12.82
C LEU A 13 15.09 3.89 13.90
N ASP A 14 14.83 2.97 14.84
CA ASP A 14 15.69 2.66 15.99
C ASP A 14 15.96 3.86 16.92
N GLN A 15 15.13 4.91 16.86
CA GLN A 15 15.23 6.05 17.76
C GLN A 15 14.54 5.74 19.09
N PRO A 16 15.08 6.19 20.23
CA PRO A 16 14.35 6.12 21.51
C PRO A 16 12.99 6.80 21.38
N LEU A 17 11.98 6.22 22.03
CA LEU A 17 10.67 6.87 22.10
C LEU A 17 10.76 8.19 22.87
N PRO A 18 9.97 9.21 22.51
CA PRO A 18 9.77 10.37 23.38
C PRO A 18 9.20 9.91 24.75
N SER A 19 9.48 10.68 25.80
CA SER A 19 8.90 10.44 27.13
C SER A 19 7.38 10.38 27.02
N ASP A 20 6.74 9.32 27.54
CA ASP A 20 5.28 9.11 27.76
C ASP A 20 4.85 7.62 27.64
N ALA A 21 5.80 6.68 27.51
CA ALA A 21 5.47 5.24 27.48
C ALA A 21 5.04 4.73 28.87
N SER A 22 3.88 4.10 28.94
CA SER A 22 3.47 3.28 30.08
C SER A 22 3.91 1.84 29.83
N VAL A 23 4.66 1.26 30.77
CA VAL A 23 5.17 -0.11 30.68
C VAL A 23 4.58 -0.94 31.81
N SER A 24 3.87 -1.99 31.44
CA SER A 24 3.36 -3.01 32.36
C SER A 24 4.22 -4.27 32.24
N ILE A 25 4.68 -4.77 33.38
CA ILE A 25 5.54 -5.93 33.51
C ILE A 25 4.80 -6.97 34.34
N GLN A 26 4.76 -8.21 33.85
CA GLN A 26 4.26 -9.36 34.60
C GLN A 26 5.35 -10.43 34.67
N LEU A 27 5.68 -10.84 35.89
CA LEU A 27 6.62 -11.91 36.18
C LEU A 27 5.84 -13.10 36.74
N GLU A 28 5.92 -14.25 36.09
CA GLU A 28 5.27 -15.49 36.51
C GLU A 28 6.31 -16.44 37.11
N THR A 29 6.10 -16.83 38.37
CA THR A 29 6.83 -17.87 39.07
C THR A 29 5.93 -19.10 39.25
N PRO A 30 6.43 -20.25 39.76
CA PRO A 30 5.57 -21.40 40.03
C PRO A 30 4.46 -21.13 41.06
N SER A 31 4.63 -20.12 41.92
CA SER A 31 3.72 -19.83 43.04
C SER A 31 2.84 -18.60 42.83
N GLU A 32 3.23 -17.66 41.97
CA GLU A 32 2.52 -16.38 41.83
C GLU A 32 2.76 -15.66 40.48
N ILE A 33 1.90 -14.69 40.20
CA ILE A 33 2.07 -13.71 39.12
C ILE A 33 2.24 -12.33 39.77
N LEU A 34 3.44 -11.77 39.67
CA LEU A 34 3.76 -10.42 40.13
C LEU A 34 3.56 -9.43 38.98
N SER A 35 2.69 -8.43 39.16
CA SER A 35 2.43 -7.39 38.15
C SER A 35 2.88 -6.02 38.65
N HIS A 36 3.59 -5.27 37.82
CA HIS A 36 4.05 -3.92 38.09
C HIS A 36 3.81 -3.05 36.86
N ALA A 37 3.19 -1.88 37.02
CA ALA A 37 3.02 -0.90 35.96
C ALA A 37 3.73 0.40 36.35
N THR A 38 4.46 0.99 35.41
CA THR A 38 5.21 2.22 35.63
C THR A 38 5.36 2.99 34.32
N THR A 39 5.50 4.31 34.41
CA THR A 39 5.79 5.16 33.25
C THR A 39 7.30 5.31 33.14
N ILE A 40 7.85 4.96 31.98
CA ILE A 40 9.30 4.95 31.77
C ILE A 40 9.65 5.67 30.46
N SER A 41 10.63 6.56 30.52
CA SER A 41 11.14 7.29 29.35
C SER A 41 12.52 6.83 28.89
N GLU A 42 13.20 5.97 29.65
CA GLU A 42 14.57 5.52 29.39
C GLU A 42 14.68 3.99 29.39
N PRO A 43 15.74 3.41 28.81
CA PRO A 43 16.02 1.99 29.02
C PRO A 43 16.06 1.66 30.50
N PHE A 44 15.43 0.57 30.90
CA PHE A 44 15.39 0.18 32.31
C PHE A 44 15.78 -1.28 32.49
N GLY A 45 16.48 -1.56 33.57
CA GLY A 45 16.91 -2.90 33.93
C GLY A 45 15.91 -3.55 34.87
N LEU A 46 15.63 -4.83 34.65
CA LEU A 46 15.05 -5.71 35.64
C LEU A 46 15.95 -6.93 35.85
N THR A 47 15.90 -7.51 37.05
CA THR A 47 16.59 -8.78 37.34
C THR A 47 15.55 -9.78 37.83
N PRO A 48 14.87 -10.51 36.93
CA PRO A 48 13.90 -11.55 37.31
C PRO A 48 14.54 -12.55 38.27
N SER A 49 13.79 -13.07 39.25
CA SER A 49 14.31 -14.12 40.12
C SER A 49 14.64 -15.38 39.31
N SER A 50 15.52 -16.24 39.82
CA SER A 50 15.85 -17.53 39.17
C SER A 50 14.65 -18.48 39.05
N GLU A 51 13.56 -18.19 39.76
CA GLU A 51 12.31 -18.96 39.70
C GLU A 51 11.34 -18.45 38.63
N THR A 52 11.55 -17.24 38.10
CA THR A 52 10.69 -16.65 37.08
C THR A 52 10.74 -17.51 35.81
N LYS A 53 9.58 -18.01 35.36
CA LYS A 53 9.46 -18.82 34.14
C LYS A 53 9.01 -17.99 32.95
N ARG A 54 8.26 -16.92 33.19
CA ARG A 54 7.73 -16.05 32.14
C ARG A 54 7.84 -14.58 32.55
N LEU A 55 8.30 -13.76 31.62
CA LEU A 55 8.27 -12.31 31.66
C LEU A 55 7.33 -11.84 30.55
N THR A 56 6.30 -11.08 30.88
CA THR A 56 5.48 -10.36 29.89
C THR A 56 5.70 -8.87 30.05
N VAL A 57 6.02 -8.21 28.95
CA VAL A 57 6.18 -6.75 28.87
C VAL A 57 5.12 -6.23 27.91
N THR A 58 4.30 -5.31 28.38
CA THR A 58 3.33 -4.56 27.57
C THR A 58 3.73 -3.10 27.59
N VAL A 59 3.91 -2.52 26.40
CA VAL A 59 4.23 -1.10 26.22
C VAL A 59 3.03 -0.41 25.56
N GLU A 60 2.53 0.63 26.23
CA GLU A 60 1.54 1.54 25.68
C GLU A 60 2.15 2.93 25.53
N HIS A 61 1.86 3.60 24.42
CA HIS A 61 2.32 4.96 24.17
C HIS A 61 1.21 5.74 23.47
N PRO A 62 1.01 7.06 23.73
CA PRO A 62 -0.01 7.85 23.02
C PRO A 62 0.18 7.85 21.49
N ASP A 63 1.44 7.92 21.05
CA ASP A 63 1.82 8.02 19.64
C ASP A 63 1.96 6.71 18.86
N TYR A 64 2.07 5.57 19.54
CA TYR A 64 2.41 4.31 18.89
C TYR A 64 1.39 3.21 19.23
N ALA A 65 1.23 2.25 18.32
CA ALA A 65 0.44 1.06 18.58
C ALA A 65 1.06 0.27 19.74
N SER A 66 0.21 -0.19 20.66
CA SER A 66 0.63 -0.98 21.81
C SER A 66 1.38 -2.24 21.37
N GLN A 67 2.43 -2.59 22.11
CA GLN A 67 3.21 -3.80 21.88
C GLN A 67 3.19 -4.67 23.12
N ARG A 68 3.12 -6.00 22.92
CA ARG A 68 3.25 -6.99 23.98
C ARG A 68 4.26 -8.04 23.57
N VAL A 69 5.14 -8.42 24.48
CA VAL A 69 6.07 -9.53 24.29
C VAL A 69 6.12 -10.37 25.55
N THR A 70 6.01 -11.68 25.38
CA THR A 70 6.20 -12.67 26.41
C THR A 70 7.49 -13.43 26.13
N VAL A 71 8.39 -13.46 27.12
CA VAL A 71 9.67 -14.16 27.12
C VAL A 71 9.61 -15.32 28.12
N LEU A 72 9.97 -16.52 27.68
CA LEU A 72 10.18 -17.68 28.54
C LEU A 72 11.62 -17.70 29.07
N LEU A 73 11.75 -17.51 30.38
CA LEU A 73 13.02 -17.36 31.11
C LEU A 73 13.48 -18.67 31.77
N GLY A 74 13.09 -19.81 31.20
CA GLY A 74 13.45 -21.14 31.69
C GLY A 74 14.94 -21.46 31.49
N THR A 75 15.22 -22.59 30.85
CA THR A 75 16.60 -22.94 30.49
C THR A 75 16.96 -22.26 29.18
N GLU A 76 18.17 -21.68 29.10
CA GLU A 76 18.66 -21.11 27.83
C GLU A 76 18.64 -22.16 26.70
N PRO A 77 18.33 -21.75 25.46
CA PRO A 77 18.06 -20.37 25.04
C PRO A 77 16.67 -19.89 25.48
N TYR A 78 16.51 -18.58 25.69
CA TYR A 78 15.20 -17.98 25.94
C TYR A 78 14.38 -17.89 24.67
N TYR A 79 13.06 -17.97 24.82
CA TYR A 79 12.11 -17.94 23.71
C TYR A 79 11.12 -16.79 23.88
N TRP A 80 10.73 -16.11 22.81
CA TRP A 80 9.75 -15.04 22.87
C TRP A 80 8.75 -15.05 21.71
N ASP A 81 7.61 -14.39 21.92
CA ASP A 81 6.39 -14.52 21.12
C ASP A 81 6.04 -13.29 20.26
N ASN A 82 6.96 -12.32 20.13
CA ASN A 82 6.75 -11.13 19.29
C ASN A 82 7.99 -10.89 18.42
N ARG A 83 7.84 -11.07 17.10
CA ARG A 83 8.94 -10.86 16.14
C ARG A 83 9.31 -9.41 15.92
N GLY A 84 8.43 -8.48 16.28
CA GLY A 84 8.77 -7.06 16.34
C GLY A 84 9.74 -6.72 17.48
N CYS A 85 10.08 -7.71 18.33
CA CYS A 85 11.04 -7.60 19.42
C CYS A 85 12.28 -8.46 19.17
N GLU A 86 13.43 -7.98 19.63
CA GLU A 86 14.70 -8.67 19.57
C GLU A 86 15.21 -8.93 20.99
N LEU A 87 15.71 -10.13 21.25
CA LEU A 87 16.38 -10.47 22.50
C LEU A 87 17.85 -10.76 22.22
N VAL A 88 18.74 -9.88 22.70
CA VAL A 88 20.17 -9.92 22.38
C VAL A 88 20.97 -10.21 23.65
N LYS A 89 21.79 -11.27 23.63
CA LYS A 89 22.73 -11.57 24.72
C LYS A 89 23.85 -10.52 24.74
N LYS A 90 24.10 -9.93 25.90
CA LYS A 90 25.18 -8.98 26.18
C LYS A 90 26.10 -9.56 27.27
N GLN A 91 27.23 -8.90 27.54
CA GLN A 91 28.16 -9.34 28.58
C GLN A 91 27.52 -9.40 29.99
N ALA A 92 26.63 -8.46 30.31
CA ALA A 92 26.01 -8.32 31.63
C ALA A 92 24.62 -8.98 31.76
N GLY A 93 24.12 -9.66 30.72
CA GLY A 93 22.77 -10.22 30.70
C GLY A 93 22.14 -10.15 29.32
N TYR A 94 20.88 -9.75 29.23
CA TYR A 94 20.13 -9.64 27.98
C TYR A 94 19.63 -8.21 27.74
N GLU A 95 19.49 -7.85 26.47
CA GLU A 95 18.78 -6.64 26.02
C GLU A 95 17.54 -7.08 25.25
N LEU A 96 16.36 -6.70 25.76
CA LEU A 96 15.08 -6.85 25.07
C LEU A 96 14.75 -5.53 24.37
N LYS A 97 14.92 -5.48 23.05
CA LYS A 97 14.57 -4.34 22.21
C LYS A 97 13.13 -4.52 21.72
N ILE A 98 12.25 -3.58 22.04
CA ILE A 98 10.85 -3.56 21.63
C ILE A 98 10.69 -2.40 20.62
N THR A 99 10.38 -2.74 19.37
CA THR A 99 10.17 -1.75 18.30
C THR A 99 8.70 -1.41 18.17
N LEU A 100 8.34 -0.16 18.40
CA LEU A 100 6.97 0.35 18.28
C LEU A 100 6.77 1.05 16.94
N GLY A 101 5.63 0.77 16.33
CA GLY A 101 5.17 1.41 15.10
C GLY A 101 3.90 2.23 15.32
N ARG A 102 3.62 3.16 14.41
CA ARG A 102 2.39 3.96 14.40
C ARG A 102 1.27 3.33 13.57
N VAL A 103 1.53 2.15 13.01
CA VAL A 103 0.56 1.33 12.27
C VAL A 103 -0.09 0.32 13.21
N ARG A 104 -1.43 0.26 13.18
CA ARG A 104 -2.19 -0.84 13.77
C ARG A 104 -3.15 -1.43 12.75
N GLN A 105 -3.71 -2.60 13.04
CA GLN A 105 -4.82 -3.12 12.27
C GLN A 105 -6.06 -2.25 12.47
N ALA A 106 -6.84 -2.05 11.41
CA ALA A 106 -8.11 -1.33 11.51
C ALA A 106 -9.11 -2.08 12.40
N PRO A 107 -9.89 -1.36 13.22
CA PRO A 107 -11.04 -1.93 13.90
C PRO A 107 -12.09 -2.43 12.90
N VAL A 108 -12.98 -3.30 13.36
CA VAL A 108 -14.08 -3.81 12.54
C VAL A 108 -15.42 -3.79 13.26
N THR A 109 -16.50 -3.75 12.49
CA THR A 109 -17.87 -3.70 12.97
C THR A 109 -18.65 -4.94 12.48
N PRO A 110 -19.09 -5.85 13.38
CA PRO A 110 -19.92 -7.00 13.00
C PRO A 110 -21.37 -6.57 12.64
N PRO A 111 -22.17 -7.45 12.02
CA PRO A 111 -23.59 -7.21 11.80
C PRO A 111 -24.39 -7.12 13.13
N PRO A 112 -25.60 -6.55 13.13
CA PRO A 112 -26.33 -6.06 11.96
C PRO A 112 -25.78 -4.73 11.44
N TRP A 113 -25.61 -4.65 10.11
CA TRP A 113 -25.33 -3.39 9.42
C TRP A 113 -26.64 -2.75 8.99
N GLY A 114 -26.63 -1.44 8.74
CA GLY A 114 -27.81 -0.74 8.22
C GLY A 114 -28.84 -0.25 9.25
N GLU A 115 -28.66 -0.52 10.55
CA GLU A 115 -29.67 -0.21 11.59
C GLU A 115 -29.66 1.22 12.16
N LYS A 116 -28.80 2.14 11.70
CA LYS A 116 -28.91 3.60 12.01
C LYS A 116 -28.44 4.46 10.83
N THR A 117 -29.19 5.53 10.59
CA THR A 117 -28.96 6.68 9.70
C THR A 117 -27.51 7.18 9.78
N SER A 118 -26.90 7.43 8.60
CA SER A 118 -25.68 8.23 8.33
C SER A 118 -24.70 8.52 9.50
N GLY A 119 -23.44 8.14 9.38
CA GLY A 119 -22.39 8.55 10.34
C GLY A 119 -21.16 7.66 10.31
N ASP A 120 -20.14 8.02 11.10
CA ASP A 120 -18.94 7.20 11.27
C ASP A 120 -19.26 5.91 12.02
N LYS A 121 -18.79 4.79 11.48
CA LYS A 121 -18.78 3.51 12.18
C LYS A 121 -17.48 3.33 12.94
N PRO A 122 -17.45 2.47 13.96
CA PRO A 122 -16.20 2.25 14.69
C PRO A 122 -15.10 1.56 13.89
N GLY A 123 -15.46 0.84 12.81
CA GLY A 123 -14.48 0.15 11.96
C GLY A 123 -15.02 -0.32 10.61
N ALA A 124 -14.19 -1.10 9.92
CA ALA A 124 -14.54 -1.76 8.67
C ALA A 124 -15.60 -2.84 8.91
N PHE A 125 -16.63 -2.94 8.06
CA PHE A 125 -17.61 -4.02 8.21
C PHE A 125 -16.97 -5.40 8.08
N SER A 126 -17.34 -6.33 8.96
CA SER A 126 -16.81 -7.70 8.99
C SER A 126 -17.88 -8.77 9.18
N LEU A 127 -17.81 -9.84 8.40
CA LEU A 127 -18.67 -11.02 8.50
C LEU A 127 -17.92 -12.18 9.16
N GLN A 128 -18.60 -12.91 10.04
CA GLN A 128 -18.12 -14.19 10.56
C GLN A 128 -19.27 -15.19 10.55
N GLU A 129 -19.23 -16.13 9.61
CA GLU A 129 -20.16 -17.25 9.58
C GLU A 129 -19.72 -18.34 10.56
N GLN A 130 -20.67 -19.11 11.08
CA GLN A 130 -20.36 -20.20 12.00
C GLN A 130 -19.41 -21.21 11.34
N GLY A 131 -18.26 -21.48 11.96
CA GLY A 131 -17.23 -22.37 11.43
C GLY A 131 -16.30 -21.77 10.37
N SER A 132 -16.49 -20.50 9.98
CA SER A 132 -15.64 -19.79 9.02
C SER A 132 -14.75 -18.74 9.70
N PRO A 133 -13.54 -18.46 9.16
CA PRO A 133 -12.75 -17.32 9.59
C PRO A 133 -13.51 -16.01 9.37
N LYS A 134 -13.31 -15.05 10.28
CA LYS A 134 -13.80 -13.67 10.15
C LYS A 134 -13.22 -13.02 8.89
N ARG A 135 -14.02 -12.25 8.16
CA ARG A 135 -13.67 -11.61 6.88
C ARG A 135 -14.18 -10.19 6.83
N TYR A 136 -13.56 -9.32 6.03
CA TYR A 136 -14.18 -8.03 5.74
C TYR A 136 -15.41 -8.23 4.85
N ALA A 137 -16.51 -7.55 5.17
CA ALA A 137 -17.83 -7.76 4.59
C ALA A 137 -17.84 -7.66 3.06
N VAL A 138 -17.20 -6.62 2.52
CA VAL A 138 -17.12 -6.37 1.07
C VAL A 138 -16.23 -7.39 0.36
N LEU A 139 -15.37 -8.09 1.08
CA LEU A 139 -14.45 -9.11 0.54
C LEU A 139 -15.01 -10.52 0.52
N GLY A 140 -16.12 -10.79 1.22
CA GLY A 140 -16.67 -12.14 1.40
C GLY A 140 -16.87 -12.89 0.08
N SER A 141 -17.19 -12.18 -1.01
CA SER A 141 -17.28 -12.70 -2.37
C SER A 141 -16.02 -12.45 -3.21
N MET A 142 -15.45 -11.24 -3.18
CA MET A 142 -14.42 -10.84 -4.17
C MET A 142 -13.07 -11.56 -4.05
N LEU A 143 -12.61 -11.91 -2.83
CA LEU A 143 -11.32 -12.61 -2.67
C LEU A 143 -11.38 -14.09 -3.06
N ARG A 144 -12.59 -14.65 -3.16
CA ARG A 144 -12.85 -16.06 -3.47
C ARG A 144 -13.27 -16.29 -4.91
N THR A 145 -13.40 -15.23 -5.70
CA THR A 145 -13.77 -15.34 -7.11
C THR A 145 -12.56 -15.73 -7.93
N ASP A 146 -12.60 -16.94 -8.50
CA ASP A 146 -11.71 -17.36 -9.59
C ASP A 146 -11.75 -16.33 -10.72
N THR A 147 -10.65 -15.62 -10.91
CA THR A 147 -10.57 -14.54 -11.88
C THR A 147 -9.48 -14.85 -12.90
N VAL A 148 -9.86 -15.01 -14.18
CA VAL A 148 -8.90 -15.04 -15.28
C VAL A 148 -8.54 -13.59 -15.63
N VAL A 149 -7.24 -13.29 -15.61
CA VAL A 149 -6.73 -11.97 -15.97
C VAL A 149 -6.02 -12.04 -17.32
N ARG A 150 -6.43 -11.18 -18.25
CA ARG A 150 -5.72 -10.92 -19.50
C ARG A 150 -4.77 -9.76 -19.32
N MET A 151 -3.49 -10.02 -19.56
CA MET A 151 -2.42 -9.03 -19.45
C MET A 151 -1.81 -8.72 -20.82
N LEU A 152 -1.24 -7.52 -20.95
CA LEU A 152 -0.42 -7.18 -22.10
C LEU A 152 0.88 -8.01 -22.11
N GLU A 153 1.32 -8.37 -23.31
CA GLU A 153 2.56 -9.08 -23.55
C GLU A 153 3.32 -8.44 -24.69
N ASP A 154 4.65 -8.37 -24.56
CA ASP A 154 5.51 -7.90 -25.63
C ASP A 154 5.66 -9.02 -26.66
N SER A 155 5.35 -8.74 -27.93
CA SER A 155 5.60 -9.71 -29.00
C SER A 155 7.10 -9.82 -29.28
N SER A 156 7.62 -11.05 -29.25
CA SER A 156 9.04 -11.35 -29.54
C SER A 156 9.33 -11.54 -31.04
N ALA A 157 8.42 -11.10 -31.92
CA ALA A 157 8.51 -11.31 -33.35
C ALA A 157 9.52 -10.33 -34.01
N GLY A 158 10.81 -10.62 -33.88
CA GLY A 158 11.89 -9.97 -34.64
C GLY A 158 12.93 -9.22 -33.80
N ARG A 159 14.00 -8.73 -34.46
CA ARG A 159 15.14 -8.02 -33.86
C ARG A 159 14.83 -6.59 -33.38
N ILE A 160 13.56 -6.20 -33.31
CA ILE A 160 13.09 -4.89 -32.81
C ILE A 160 12.49 -5.15 -31.42
N ALA A 161 12.68 -4.23 -30.46
CA ALA A 161 12.08 -4.33 -29.14
C ALA A 161 10.58 -4.67 -29.24
N GLY A 162 10.11 -5.64 -28.45
CA GLY A 162 8.75 -6.15 -28.56
C GLY A 162 7.70 -5.07 -28.31
N THR A 163 6.54 -5.22 -28.95
CA THR A 163 5.41 -4.29 -28.85
C THR A 163 4.20 -4.96 -28.21
N ILE A 164 3.38 -4.17 -27.49
CA ILE A 164 2.06 -4.63 -27.01
C ILE A 164 0.96 -4.48 -28.07
N LEU A 165 1.25 -3.82 -29.20
CA LEU A 165 0.25 -3.47 -30.22
C LEU A 165 0.22 -4.53 -31.32
N SER A 166 -0.99 -4.92 -31.72
CA SER A 166 -1.29 -5.82 -32.85
C SER A 166 -2.05 -5.02 -33.93
N GLU A 167 -2.57 -5.70 -34.95
CA GLU A 167 -3.33 -5.09 -36.05
C GLU A 167 -4.59 -4.35 -35.54
N ALA A 168 -4.76 -3.07 -35.87
CA ALA A 168 -5.91 -2.30 -35.40
C ALA A 168 -7.25 -2.71 -36.05
N SER A 169 -7.19 -3.42 -37.19
CA SER A 169 -8.38 -3.99 -37.86
C SER A 169 -9.04 -5.11 -37.04
N LYS A 170 -8.30 -5.73 -36.11
CA LYS A 170 -8.84 -6.73 -35.19
C LYS A 170 -9.78 -6.06 -34.18
N GLU A 171 -10.63 -6.86 -33.56
CA GLU A 171 -11.59 -6.38 -32.58
C GLU A 171 -11.10 -6.58 -31.14
N GLY A 172 -11.42 -5.61 -30.28
CA GLY A 172 -11.21 -5.70 -28.83
C GLY A 172 -9.78 -6.11 -28.49
N TRP A 173 -9.64 -7.19 -27.70
CA TRP A 173 -8.35 -7.69 -27.26
C TRP A 173 -7.43 -8.12 -28.41
N GLY A 174 -7.95 -8.45 -29.60
CA GLY A 174 -7.15 -8.82 -30.77
C GLY A 174 -6.26 -7.68 -31.29
N ARG A 175 -6.55 -6.44 -30.91
CA ARG A 175 -5.71 -5.26 -31.18
C ARG A 175 -4.44 -5.20 -30.32
N LEU A 176 -4.37 -6.03 -29.27
CA LEU A 176 -3.28 -6.05 -28.31
C LEU A 176 -2.63 -7.43 -28.29
N HIS A 177 -1.31 -7.48 -28.14
CA HIS A 177 -0.64 -8.71 -27.77
C HIS A 177 -0.93 -8.99 -26.29
N THR A 178 -1.54 -10.14 -26.02
CA THR A 178 -2.02 -10.47 -24.69
C THR A 178 -1.81 -11.93 -24.35
N LYS A 179 -1.81 -12.18 -23.04
CA LYS A 179 -1.77 -13.51 -22.46
C LYS A 179 -2.77 -13.60 -21.32
N ASP A 180 -3.52 -14.70 -21.31
CA ASP A 180 -4.41 -15.04 -20.22
C ASP A 180 -3.65 -15.75 -19.10
N SER A 181 -3.95 -15.37 -17.88
CA SER A 181 -3.50 -16.10 -16.70
C SER A 181 -4.28 -17.40 -16.53
N GLN A 182 -3.77 -18.27 -15.67
CA GLN A 182 -4.65 -19.25 -15.02
C GLN A 182 -5.66 -18.50 -14.12
N PRO A 183 -6.81 -19.11 -13.77
CA PRO A 183 -7.71 -18.55 -12.78
C PRO A 183 -6.94 -18.24 -11.48
N ILE A 184 -7.13 -17.03 -10.96
CA ILE A 184 -6.48 -16.55 -9.74
C ILE A 184 -7.54 -16.28 -8.69
N ILE A 185 -7.36 -16.91 -7.52
CA ILE A 185 -8.02 -16.56 -6.27
C ILE A 185 -7.01 -15.73 -5.45
N PRO A 186 -7.21 -14.42 -5.24
CA PRO A 186 -6.27 -13.59 -4.48
C PRO A 186 -5.92 -14.18 -3.10
N GLU A 187 -6.89 -14.82 -2.44
CA GLU A 187 -6.70 -15.48 -1.15
C GLU A 187 -5.68 -16.62 -1.19
N ASP A 188 -5.48 -17.28 -2.34
CA ASP A 188 -4.47 -18.32 -2.47
C ASP A 188 -3.04 -17.77 -2.63
N HIS A 189 -2.90 -16.48 -2.89
CA HIS A 189 -1.62 -15.87 -3.24
C HIS A 189 -1.17 -14.82 -2.24
N GLY A 190 -1.91 -14.58 -1.15
CA GLY A 190 -1.53 -13.64 -0.11
C GLY A 190 -2.65 -13.27 0.86
N GLY A 191 -2.44 -12.19 1.61
CA GLY A 191 -3.38 -11.67 2.59
C GLY A 191 -3.65 -10.18 2.38
N PHE A 192 -4.89 -9.77 2.68
CA PHE A 192 -5.34 -8.38 2.63
C PHE A 192 -5.64 -7.86 4.03
N LEU A 193 -5.20 -6.63 4.30
CA LEU A 193 -5.32 -5.96 5.58
C LEU A 193 -5.81 -4.52 5.40
N TRP A 194 -6.72 -4.13 6.28
CA TRP A 194 -6.94 -2.72 6.59
C TRP A 194 -6.08 -2.31 7.77
N LEU A 195 -5.32 -1.24 7.59
CA LEU A 195 -4.45 -0.68 8.61
C LEU A 195 -4.83 0.77 8.89
N GLU A 196 -4.65 1.20 10.13
CA GLU A 196 -4.67 2.61 10.52
C GLU A 196 -3.25 3.11 10.74
N TYR A 197 -2.97 4.36 10.36
CA TYR A 197 -1.70 5.02 10.56
C TYR A 197 -1.89 6.43 11.15
N GLY A 198 -1.01 6.84 12.06
CA GLY A 198 -1.05 8.15 12.70
C GLY A 198 -1.52 8.07 14.15
N GLY A 199 -2.42 8.96 14.58
CA GLY A 199 -2.94 9.01 15.95
C GLY A 199 -3.97 7.90 16.24
N VAL A 200 -3.53 6.64 16.25
CA VAL A 200 -4.39 5.45 16.25
C VAL A 200 -4.92 5.02 17.62
N THR A 201 -4.38 5.57 18.71
CA THR A 201 -4.70 5.15 20.08
C THR A 201 -5.91 5.88 20.69
N GLY A 202 -6.42 6.91 20.01
CA GLY A 202 -7.43 7.82 20.57
C GLY A 202 -6.89 8.78 21.64
N LYS A 203 -5.64 8.62 22.10
CA LYS A 203 -5.03 9.46 23.15
C LYS A 203 -4.61 10.86 22.65
N ARG A 204 -4.42 11.03 21.33
CA ARG A 204 -4.13 12.32 20.67
C ARG A 204 -5.13 12.64 19.57
N LEU A 205 -6.21 13.33 19.94
CA LEU A 205 -7.32 13.61 19.03
C LEU A 205 -7.01 14.68 17.96
N ASP A 206 -5.97 15.47 18.16
CA ASP A 206 -5.46 16.50 17.27
C ASP A 206 -4.51 15.96 16.18
N GLU A 207 -4.03 14.73 16.32
CA GLU A 207 -3.20 14.06 15.33
C GLU A 207 -4.02 13.40 14.22
N PRO A 208 -3.52 13.34 12.98
CA PRO A 208 -4.27 12.78 11.87
C PRO A 208 -4.35 11.25 11.95
N ARG A 209 -5.47 10.70 11.46
CA ARG A 209 -5.67 9.26 11.26
C ARG A 209 -5.83 8.98 9.77
N PHE A 210 -5.12 7.96 9.28
CA PHE A 210 -5.19 7.51 7.89
C PHE A 210 -5.56 6.04 7.81
N LEU A 211 -6.38 5.68 6.83
CA LEU A 211 -6.66 4.31 6.43
C LEU A 211 -5.72 3.89 5.30
N ILE A 212 -5.10 2.72 5.45
CA ILE A 212 -4.19 2.14 4.47
C ILE A 212 -4.68 0.75 4.10
N ALA A 213 -4.88 0.50 2.81
CA ALA A 213 -5.08 -0.84 2.27
C ALA A 213 -3.73 -1.49 1.98
N VAL A 214 -3.51 -2.71 2.47
CA VAL A 214 -2.29 -3.48 2.18
C VAL A 214 -2.67 -4.87 1.70
N TRP A 215 -2.13 -5.26 0.55
CA TRP A 215 -2.07 -6.66 0.14
C TRP A 215 -0.62 -7.13 0.17
N ALA A 216 -0.35 -8.23 0.88
CA ALA A 216 0.96 -8.82 0.99
C ALA A 216 0.95 -10.23 0.38
N PRO A 217 1.86 -10.55 -0.56
CA PRO A 217 1.89 -11.86 -1.22
C PRO A 217 2.29 -12.98 -0.27
N SER A 218 1.89 -14.21 -0.55
CA SER A 218 2.43 -15.37 0.14
C SER A 218 3.91 -15.53 -0.19
N LEU A 219 4.72 -15.75 0.85
CA LEU A 219 6.16 -15.96 0.74
C LEU A 219 6.44 -17.46 0.73
N LYS A 220 6.01 -18.15 -0.32
CA LYS A 220 6.30 -19.59 -0.49
C LYS A 220 7.80 -19.86 -0.61
N GLU A 221 8.52 -18.89 -1.17
CA GLU A 221 9.96 -18.89 -1.30
C GLU A 221 10.62 -18.01 -0.21
N ARG A 222 11.93 -18.19 -0.04
CA ARG A 222 12.72 -17.38 0.88
C ARG A 222 12.71 -15.91 0.41
N ILE A 223 12.55 -14.97 1.33
CA ILE A 223 12.71 -13.54 1.07
C ILE A 223 14.15 -13.30 0.57
N PRO A 224 14.34 -12.61 -0.57
CA PRO A 224 15.67 -12.24 -1.05
C PRO A 224 16.46 -11.44 0.00
N GLU A 225 17.78 -11.59 0.04
CA GLU A 225 18.62 -10.86 1.00
C GLU A 225 18.54 -9.33 0.82
N GLU A 226 18.25 -8.90 -0.41
CA GLU A 226 18.05 -7.50 -0.76
C GLU A 226 16.69 -6.95 -0.25
N GLY A 227 15.74 -7.83 0.07
CA GLY A 227 14.45 -7.48 0.67
C GLY A 227 13.23 -7.67 -0.24
N LEU A 228 12.12 -7.08 0.20
CA LEU A 228 10.82 -7.12 -0.46
C LEU A 228 10.60 -5.91 -1.35
N ASP A 229 9.85 -6.10 -2.42
CA ASP A 229 9.41 -4.98 -3.25
C ASP A 229 8.04 -4.46 -2.84
N TYR A 230 7.85 -3.15 -3.06
CA TYR A 230 6.63 -2.44 -2.73
C TYR A 230 6.11 -1.67 -3.94
N ILE A 231 4.80 -1.73 -4.16
CA ILE A 231 4.08 -0.87 -5.10
C ILE A 231 3.15 0.02 -4.27
N VAL A 232 3.37 1.33 -4.32
CA VAL A 232 2.50 2.32 -3.70
C VAL A 232 1.55 2.86 -4.76
N PHE A 233 0.26 2.56 -4.62
CA PHE A 233 -0.78 2.97 -5.55
C PHE A 233 -1.57 4.16 -5.02
N PHE A 234 -1.46 5.31 -5.69
CA PHE A 234 -2.28 6.50 -5.45
C PHE A 234 -3.54 6.43 -6.31
N SER A 235 -4.67 6.16 -5.67
CA SER A 235 -5.98 6.20 -6.34
C SER A 235 -6.38 7.60 -6.76
N PRO A 236 -7.42 7.73 -7.62
CA PRO A 236 -8.03 9.01 -7.91
C PRO A 236 -8.47 9.71 -6.61
N SER A 237 -8.50 11.04 -6.66
CA SER A 237 -8.94 11.88 -5.57
C SER A 237 -10.34 11.50 -5.10
N THR A 238 -10.49 11.39 -3.78
CA THR A 238 -11.79 11.24 -3.11
C THR A 238 -12.55 12.55 -3.01
N ALA A 239 -12.01 13.68 -3.50
CA ALA A 239 -12.73 14.96 -3.59
C ALA A 239 -13.90 14.96 -4.62
N ALA A 240 -14.21 13.81 -5.21
CA ALA A 240 -15.34 13.61 -6.12
C ALA A 240 -16.67 13.38 -5.38
N GLU A 241 -17.78 13.42 -6.12
CA GLU A 241 -19.10 13.11 -5.58
C GLU A 241 -19.14 11.69 -4.97
N GLY A 242 -19.76 11.54 -3.80
CA GLY A 242 -19.96 10.25 -3.14
C GLY A 242 -19.03 9.97 -1.95
N TYR A 243 -18.03 10.82 -1.70
CA TYR A 243 -17.19 10.73 -0.49
C TYR A 243 -17.53 11.84 0.51
N PRO A 244 -17.94 11.49 1.74
CA PRO A 244 -18.19 12.49 2.78
C PRO A 244 -16.93 13.28 3.13
N ARG A 245 -17.04 14.61 3.24
CA ARG A 245 -15.88 15.49 3.48
C ARG A 245 -15.37 15.38 4.91
N SER A 246 -14.05 15.37 5.06
CA SER A 246 -13.34 15.27 6.33
C SER A 246 -12.26 16.35 6.44
N ALA A 247 -12.37 17.21 7.44
CA ALA A 247 -11.34 18.20 7.75
C ALA A 247 -10.23 17.56 8.59
N TYR A 248 -9.01 18.08 8.49
CA TYR A 248 -7.93 17.71 9.40
C TYR A 248 -8.40 17.86 10.86
N PRO A 249 -8.16 16.88 11.76
CA PRO A 249 -7.25 15.73 11.65
C PRO A 249 -7.88 14.43 11.10
N PHE A 250 -8.90 14.54 10.26
CA PHE A 250 -9.51 13.42 9.54
C PHE A 250 -10.14 12.36 10.46
N ARG A 251 -10.81 12.82 11.53
CA ARG A 251 -11.45 11.93 12.52
C ARG A 251 -12.96 11.83 12.40
N SER A 252 -13.57 12.73 11.64
CA SER A 252 -15.00 12.72 11.34
C SER A 252 -15.23 12.50 9.84
N ASN A 253 -16.29 11.78 9.49
CA ASN A 253 -16.65 11.40 8.12
C ASN A 253 -15.54 10.62 7.38
N TYR A 254 -14.57 10.07 8.11
CA TYR A 254 -13.43 9.32 7.59
C TYR A 254 -12.81 8.45 8.70
N PRO A 255 -12.37 7.22 8.41
CA PRO A 255 -12.50 6.54 7.12
C PRO A 255 -13.76 5.65 7.03
N TYR A 256 -14.44 5.37 8.15
CA TYR A 256 -15.49 4.35 8.24
C TYR A 256 -16.92 4.88 8.10
N VAL A 257 -17.09 6.11 7.60
CA VAL A 257 -18.40 6.69 7.32
C VAL A 257 -19.21 5.79 6.39
N VAL A 258 -20.50 5.62 6.71
CA VAL A 258 -21.44 4.96 5.79
C VAL A 258 -21.98 5.93 4.76
N SER A 259 -22.20 5.45 3.54
CA SER A 259 -22.86 6.23 2.50
C SER A 259 -24.27 6.61 2.94
N PRO A 260 -24.69 7.89 2.80
CA PRO A 260 -26.07 8.29 3.04
C PRO A 260 -27.07 7.58 2.11
N LYS A 261 -26.62 7.16 0.93
CA LYS A 261 -27.44 6.48 -0.10
C LYS A 261 -27.52 4.96 0.12
N ASP A 262 -26.57 4.39 0.85
CA ASP A 262 -26.46 2.95 1.09
C ASP A 262 -25.77 2.71 2.44
N THR A 263 -26.56 2.35 3.46
CA THR A 263 -26.08 2.16 4.84
C THR A 263 -25.19 0.92 5.01
N MET A 264 -25.06 0.10 3.97
CA MET A 264 -24.18 -1.07 3.90
C MET A 264 -22.84 -0.74 3.21
N SER A 265 -22.68 0.48 2.69
CA SER A 265 -21.53 0.90 1.91
C SER A 265 -20.64 1.85 2.71
N GLN A 266 -19.33 1.58 2.72
CA GLN A 266 -18.32 2.46 3.29
C GLN A 266 -17.44 3.01 2.15
N PRO A 267 -17.70 4.23 1.63
CA PRO A 267 -17.11 4.72 0.37
C PRO A 267 -15.58 4.65 0.33
N TYR A 268 -14.89 5.04 1.39
CA TYR A 268 -13.43 5.02 1.47
C TYR A 268 -12.85 3.60 1.43
N LEU A 269 -13.52 2.62 2.03
CA LEU A 269 -13.09 1.22 1.99
C LEU A 269 -13.37 0.62 0.61
N ASN A 270 -14.54 0.93 0.05
CA ASN A 270 -14.97 0.52 -1.28
C ASN A 270 -14.02 1.00 -2.38
N LEU A 271 -13.32 2.12 -2.18
CA LEU A 271 -12.29 2.60 -3.09
C LEU A 271 -11.19 1.56 -3.29
N ALA A 272 -10.59 1.03 -2.22
CA ALA A 272 -9.53 0.03 -2.36
C ALA A 272 -10.06 -1.26 -2.96
N TYR A 273 -11.24 -1.72 -2.54
CA TYR A 273 -11.84 -2.94 -3.07
C TYR A 273 -12.07 -2.84 -4.58
N ARG A 274 -12.61 -1.72 -5.05
CA ARG A 274 -12.84 -1.47 -6.47
C ARG A 274 -11.56 -1.62 -7.29
N TYR A 275 -10.45 -1.04 -6.84
CA TYR A 275 -9.19 -1.07 -7.60
C TYR A 275 -8.40 -2.35 -7.40
N LEU A 276 -8.17 -2.76 -6.15
CA LEU A 276 -7.31 -3.90 -5.86
C LEU A 276 -7.91 -5.24 -6.32
N PHE A 277 -9.23 -5.43 -6.18
CA PHE A 277 -9.87 -6.73 -6.42
C PHE A 277 -11.05 -6.70 -7.40
N GLY A 278 -11.78 -5.59 -7.47
CA GLY A 278 -13.01 -5.43 -8.24
C GLY A 278 -12.76 -5.16 -9.72
N SER A 279 -13.11 -3.98 -10.22
CA SER A 279 -12.94 -3.65 -11.63
C SER A 279 -11.49 -3.37 -12.03
N GLY A 280 -10.64 -2.95 -11.09
CA GLY A 280 -9.23 -2.70 -11.37
C GLY A 280 -8.37 -3.96 -11.40
N VAL A 281 -8.75 -5.01 -10.67
CA VAL A 281 -8.02 -6.29 -10.54
C VAL A 281 -6.49 -6.18 -10.35
N LEU A 282 -6.02 -5.11 -9.70
CA LEU A 282 -4.59 -4.80 -9.62
C LEU A 282 -3.79 -5.89 -8.88
N VAL A 283 -4.38 -6.51 -7.86
CA VAL A 283 -3.74 -7.61 -7.13
C VAL A 283 -3.63 -8.85 -8.01
N GLN A 284 -4.71 -9.24 -8.70
CA GLN A 284 -4.67 -10.37 -9.62
C GLN A 284 -3.67 -10.15 -10.75
N GLN A 285 -3.54 -8.91 -11.25
CA GLN A 285 -2.52 -8.55 -12.23
C GLN A 285 -1.09 -8.65 -11.67
N SER A 286 -0.87 -8.17 -10.44
CA SER A 286 0.41 -8.32 -9.74
C SER A 286 0.79 -9.80 -9.58
N ILE A 287 -0.17 -10.66 -9.23
CA ILE A 287 0.03 -12.12 -9.14
C ILE A 287 0.34 -12.71 -10.52
N ALA A 288 -0.48 -12.41 -11.52
CA ALA A 288 -0.35 -12.93 -12.88
C ALA A 288 0.98 -12.55 -13.54
N SER A 289 1.57 -11.41 -13.16
CA SER A 289 2.88 -10.96 -13.64
C SER A 289 4.03 -11.91 -13.27
N GLY A 290 3.84 -12.81 -12.29
CA GLY A 290 4.88 -13.69 -11.75
C GLY A 290 5.87 -12.96 -10.83
N LYS A 291 5.69 -11.66 -10.61
CA LYS A 291 6.52 -10.82 -9.75
C LYS A 291 5.62 -10.09 -8.77
N PRO A 292 5.02 -10.79 -7.78
CA PRO A 292 4.20 -10.12 -6.80
C PRO A 292 5.04 -9.17 -5.92
N ALA A 293 4.45 -8.06 -5.53
CA ALA A 293 5.00 -7.10 -4.55
C ALA A 293 3.97 -6.85 -3.46
N VAL A 294 4.42 -6.31 -2.33
CA VAL A 294 3.50 -5.75 -1.34
C VAL A 294 2.83 -4.53 -1.97
N VAL A 295 1.51 -4.57 -2.14
CA VAL A 295 0.74 -3.47 -2.71
C VAL A 295 0.17 -2.64 -1.57
N VAL A 296 0.58 -1.37 -1.51
CA VAL A 296 0.17 -0.41 -0.50
C VAL A 296 -0.66 0.68 -1.17
N MET A 297 -1.87 0.92 -0.65
CA MET A 297 -2.78 1.93 -1.15
C MET A 297 -3.24 2.82 0.01
N PRO A 298 -2.61 3.98 0.22
CA PRO A 298 -3.11 4.98 1.15
C PRO A 298 -4.47 5.51 0.67
N ILE A 299 -5.46 5.55 1.56
CA ILE A 299 -6.80 6.05 1.24
C ILE A 299 -6.87 7.51 1.66
N PHE A 300 -6.88 8.43 0.69
CA PHE A 300 -6.85 9.85 1.00
C PHE A 300 -8.25 10.38 1.38
N PRO A 301 -8.36 11.25 2.40
CA PRO A 301 -9.64 11.82 2.81
C PRO A 301 -10.15 12.83 1.77
N ALA A 302 -11.46 12.90 1.58
CA ALA A 302 -12.07 13.96 0.78
C ALA A 302 -12.06 15.25 1.60
N VAL A 303 -11.12 16.15 1.33
CA VAL A 303 -10.97 17.38 2.11
C VAL A 303 -12.01 18.44 1.72
N PRO A 304 -12.33 19.41 2.59
CA PRO A 304 -13.20 20.54 2.25
C PRO A 304 -12.74 21.30 1.00
N ASP A 305 -13.69 21.87 0.25
CA ASP A 305 -13.43 22.53 -1.03
C ASP A 305 -12.83 23.94 -0.84
N ASN A 306 -11.58 24.01 -0.37
CA ASN A 306 -10.79 25.23 -0.30
C ASN A 306 -9.29 24.93 -0.53
N PRO A 307 -8.50 25.92 -1.01
CA PRO A 307 -7.10 25.70 -1.36
C PRO A 307 -6.23 25.15 -0.23
N LYS A 308 -6.42 25.64 1.00
CA LYS A 308 -5.61 25.21 2.17
C LYS A 308 -5.87 23.74 2.51
N ALA A 309 -7.12 23.29 2.41
CA ALA A 309 -7.48 21.90 2.67
C ALA A 309 -6.96 20.97 1.55
N ALA A 310 -7.02 21.41 0.29
CA ALA A 310 -6.51 20.67 -0.86
C ALA A 310 -5.00 20.34 -0.76
N GLU A 311 -4.22 21.19 -0.09
CA GLU A 311 -2.80 20.94 0.18
C GLU A 311 -2.56 19.76 1.12
N LEU A 312 -3.51 19.50 2.03
CA LEU A 312 -3.42 18.44 3.04
C LEU A 312 -3.85 17.07 2.53
N MET A 313 -4.67 17.03 1.46
CA MET A 313 -5.28 15.79 0.95
C MET A 313 -4.28 14.67 0.70
N TRP A 314 -3.08 15.00 0.22
CA TRP A 314 -2.05 14.02 -0.12
C TRP A 314 -0.92 13.91 0.92
N GLN A 315 -0.93 14.75 1.96
CA GLN A 315 0.09 14.73 3.01
C GLN A 315 -0.20 13.60 4.03
N PRO A 316 0.84 13.01 4.64
CA PRO A 316 2.27 13.26 4.42
C PRO A 316 2.86 12.46 3.23
N PHE A 317 2.05 11.61 2.60
CA PHE A 317 2.53 10.58 1.66
C PHE A 317 2.95 11.09 0.28
N ASN A 318 2.66 12.35 -0.05
CA ASN A 318 3.19 13.02 -1.23
C ASN A 318 4.61 13.59 -1.04
N SER A 319 5.36 13.06 -0.07
CA SER A 319 6.76 13.36 0.19
C SER A 319 7.60 12.09 0.29
N GLN A 320 8.89 12.17 -0.01
CA GLN A 320 9.80 11.03 0.06
C GLN A 320 9.97 10.53 1.49
N GLU A 321 10.20 11.42 2.46
CA GLU A 321 10.32 11.02 3.86
C GLU A 321 9.02 10.41 4.40
N GLY A 322 7.86 10.98 4.02
CA GLY A 322 6.56 10.50 4.48
C GLY A 322 6.22 9.13 3.94
N LEU A 323 6.51 8.91 2.65
CA LEU A 323 6.29 7.61 2.03
C LEU A 323 7.28 6.56 2.54
N HIS A 324 8.55 6.92 2.73
CA HIS A 324 9.55 6.00 3.29
C HIS A 324 9.17 5.58 4.71
N ARG A 325 8.77 6.53 5.57
CA ARG A 325 8.31 6.22 6.92
C ARG A 325 7.12 5.27 6.89
N LEU A 326 6.11 5.53 6.07
CA LEU A 326 4.95 4.64 5.91
C LEU A 326 5.37 3.20 5.56
N LEU A 327 6.29 3.02 4.61
CA LEU A 327 6.71 1.69 4.18
C LEU A 327 7.51 0.95 5.26
N LEU A 328 8.34 1.65 6.02
CA LEU A 328 9.07 1.08 7.16
C LEU A 328 8.11 0.62 8.27
N GLU A 329 7.07 1.42 8.54
CA GLU A 329 6.01 1.12 9.50
C GLU A 329 5.18 -0.10 9.06
N ILE A 330 4.80 -0.18 7.79
CA ILE A 330 4.10 -1.35 7.23
C ILE A 330 4.98 -2.59 7.27
N SER A 331 6.27 -2.47 6.91
CA SER A 331 7.21 -3.59 6.98
C SER A 331 7.37 -4.09 8.42
N GLN A 332 7.48 -3.18 9.40
CA GLN A 332 7.53 -3.53 10.81
C GLN A 332 6.24 -4.21 11.28
N PHE A 333 5.09 -3.66 10.91
CA PHE A 333 3.79 -4.25 11.23
C PHE A 333 3.69 -5.67 10.67
N LEU A 334 3.91 -5.86 9.36
CA LEU A 334 3.83 -7.17 8.72
C LEU A 334 4.78 -8.18 9.38
N HIS A 335 6.01 -7.77 9.66
CA HIS A 335 7.01 -8.63 10.30
C HIS A 335 6.58 -9.09 11.71
N GLY A 336 6.16 -8.14 12.56
CA GLY A 336 5.63 -8.44 13.89
C GLY A 336 4.37 -9.33 13.83
N PHE A 337 3.54 -9.12 12.81
CA PHE A 337 2.35 -9.90 12.49
C PHE A 337 2.64 -11.24 11.81
N GLY A 338 3.90 -11.68 11.79
CA GLY A 338 4.27 -13.03 11.38
C GLY A 338 4.58 -13.21 9.89
N TYR A 339 4.65 -12.14 9.10
CA TYR A 339 5.07 -12.17 7.70
C TYR A 339 6.56 -12.50 7.57
N LYS A 340 6.88 -13.67 7.02
CA LYS A 340 8.23 -14.24 6.89
C LYS A 340 8.31 -15.29 5.79
N ASP A 341 9.52 -15.80 5.53
CA ASP A 341 9.77 -17.00 4.74
C ASP A 341 8.80 -18.16 5.09
N GLY A 342 8.19 -18.74 4.07
CA GLY A 342 7.21 -19.82 4.19
C GLY A 342 5.83 -19.37 4.69
N SER A 343 5.56 -18.07 4.84
CA SER A 343 4.25 -17.58 5.27
C SER A 343 3.22 -17.67 4.14
N ASP A 344 2.09 -18.35 4.40
CA ASP A 344 0.94 -18.34 3.49
C ASP A 344 0.21 -16.99 3.49
N PHE A 345 0.33 -16.25 4.60
CA PHE A 345 -0.37 -14.99 4.93
C PHE A 345 -1.89 -14.97 4.73
N ARG A 346 -2.52 -16.11 4.38
CA ARG A 346 -3.96 -16.18 4.02
C ARG A 346 -4.86 -16.02 5.24
N ARG A 347 -4.41 -16.53 6.39
CA ARG A 347 -5.15 -16.53 7.67
C ARG A 347 -5.43 -15.15 8.25
N TRP A 348 -4.82 -14.11 7.69
CA TRP A 348 -4.87 -12.74 8.21
C TRP A 348 -5.94 -11.88 7.54
N GLN A 349 -6.66 -12.44 6.57
CA GLN A 349 -7.80 -11.78 5.94
C GLN A 349 -8.92 -11.58 6.97
N GLY A 350 -9.38 -10.33 7.13
CA GLY A 350 -10.44 -10.03 8.09
C GLY A 350 -10.02 -10.08 9.56
N ALA A 351 -8.73 -10.23 9.84
CA ALA A 351 -8.21 -9.95 11.18
C ALA A 351 -8.55 -8.50 11.57
N SER A 352 -8.73 -8.25 12.86
CA SER A 352 -9.22 -6.96 13.34
C SER A 352 -8.69 -6.62 14.73
N ALA A 353 -8.36 -5.36 14.94
CA ALA A 353 -8.14 -4.83 16.28
C ALA A 353 -9.50 -4.60 16.99
N PRO A 354 -9.62 -4.85 18.30
CA PRO A 354 -10.67 -4.21 19.11
C PRO A 354 -10.46 -2.69 19.10
N GLU A 355 -11.54 -1.92 19.31
CA GLU A 355 -11.48 -0.43 19.31
C GLU A 355 -10.39 0.10 20.25
N ASP A 356 -10.21 -0.55 21.41
CA ASP A 356 -9.28 -0.19 22.49
C ASP A 356 -8.03 -1.08 22.60
N GLY A 357 -7.69 -1.91 21.60
CA GLY A 357 -6.55 -2.83 21.74
C GLY A 357 -6.01 -3.42 20.45
N MET A 358 -5.01 -4.30 20.57
CA MET A 358 -4.48 -5.08 19.45
C MET A 358 -5.37 -6.32 19.19
N PRO A 359 -5.46 -6.80 17.95
CA PRO A 359 -6.07 -8.11 17.67
C PRO A 359 -5.41 -9.17 18.54
N GLU A 360 -6.16 -10.17 18.98
CA GLU A 360 -5.51 -11.46 19.23
C GLU A 360 -4.85 -11.89 17.92
N MET A 361 -3.53 -12.06 17.91
CA MET A 361 -2.83 -12.62 16.76
C MET A 361 -3.49 -13.98 16.45
N PRO A 362 -4.01 -14.24 15.24
CA PRO A 362 -4.54 -15.55 14.87
C PRO A 362 -3.50 -16.65 15.08
N GLY A 363 -3.66 -17.38 16.20
CA GLY A 363 -2.92 -18.59 16.54
C GLY A 363 -1.60 -18.36 17.28
N PRO A 364 -1.15 -19.34 18.08
CA PRO A 364 -0.06 -19.16 19.04
C PRO A 364 1.20 -18.74 18.30
N THR A 365 1.84 -17.68 18.77
CA THR A 365 3.15 -17.33 18.27
C THR A 365 4.06 -18.52 18.51
N ALA A 366 4.58 -19.12 17.45
CA ALA A 366 5.69 -20.03 17.60
C ALA A 366 6.82 -19.21 18.23
N MET A 367 7.03 -19.41 19.54
CA MET A 367 8.06 -18.71 20.26
C MET A 367 9.40 -19.04 19.60
N SER A 368 10.23 -18.03 19.40
CA SER A 368 11.54 -18.18 18.76
C SER A 368 12.63 -17.89 19.77
N SER A 369 13.75 -18.60 19.66
CA SER A 369 15.00 -18.27 20.35
C SER A 369 16.00 -17.54 19.45
N VAL A 370 15.62 -17.28 18.20
CA VAL A 370 16.45 -16.65 17.17
C VAL A 370 15.81 -15.34 16.74
N ASN A 371 16.60 -14.27 16.78
CA ASN A 371 16.22 -12.97 16.24
C ASN A 371 16.03 -13.07 14.73
N GLN A 372 14.87 -12.64 14.25
CA GLN A 372 14.58 -12.54 12.84
C GLN A 372 14.53 -11.05 12.51
N PRO A 373 15.45 -10.52 11.69
CA PRO A 373 15.39 -9.12 11.32
C PRO A 373 14.15 -8.85 10.46
N ARG A 374 13.60 -7.64 10.59
CA ARG A 374 12.57 -7.13 9.68
C ARG A 374 13.09 -7.22 8.23
N PRO A 375 12.29 -7.74 7.28
CA PRO A 375 12.64 -7.72 5.86
C PRO A 375 12.98 -6.31 5.38
N LYS A 376 14.09 -6.19 4.65
CA LYS A 376 14.49 -4.92 4.01
C LYS A 376 13.47 -4.55 2.93
N ILE A 377 13.40 -3.27 2.61
CA ILE A 377 12.75 -2.78 1.39
C ILE A 377 13.81 -2.81 0.29
N ARG A 378 13.51 -3.48 -0.82
CA ARG A 378 14.43 -3.65 -1.96
C ARG A 378 14.19 -2.61 -3.04
N LYS A 379 12.96 -2.58 -3.57
CA LYS A 379 12.53 -1.63 -4.61
C LYS A 379 11.17 -1.06 -4.25
N VAL A 380 11.01 0.23 -4.55
CA VAL A 380 9.74 0.94 -4.46
C VAL A 380 9.31 1.40 -5.86
N THR A 381 8.08 1.09 -6.20
CA THR A 381 7.34 1.63 -7.34
C THR A 381 6.29 2.59 -6.80
N VAL A 382 6.23 3.79 -7.38
CA VAL A 382 5.15 4.75 -7.10
C VAL A 382 4.23 4.81 -8.32
N ALA A 383 3.01 4.32 -8.18
CA ALA A 383 2.00 4.29 -9.21
C ALA A 383 0.89 5.30 -8.88
N GLY A 384 0.46 6.09 -9.86
CA GLY A 384 -0.71 6.95 -9.74
C GLY A 384 -1.73 6.63 -10.81
N PHE A 385 -3.02 6.67 -10.45
CA PHE A 385 -4.13 6.60 -11.40
C PHE A 385 -4.94 7.90 -11.43
N SER A 386 -5.24 8.41 -12.62
CA SER A 386 -6.06 9.62 -12.80
C SER A 386 -5.51 10.78 -11.97
N SER A 387 -6.35 11.55 -11.27
CA SER A 387 -5.92 12.62 -10.37
C SER A 387 -4.94 12.18 -9.26
N GLY A 388 -4.86 10.88 -8.92
CA GLY A 388 -3.88 10.30 -8.00
C GLY A 388 -2.42 10.50 -8.44
N VAL A 389 -2.19 10.60 -9.75
CA VAL A 389 -0.90 10.95 -10.33
C VAL A 389 -0.40 12.30 -9.81
N SER A 390 -1.28 13.26 -9.52
CA SER A 390 -0.89 14.54 -8.91
C SER A 390 -0.28 14.38 -7.51
N GLY A 391 -0.75 13.41 -6.72
CA GLY A 391 -0.17 13.06 -5.42
C GLY A 391 1.16 12.33 -5.56
N ALA A 392 1.19 11.31 -6.42
CA ALA A 392 2.36 10.49 -6.71
C ALA A 392 3.55 11.32 -7.23
N LEU A 393 3.31 12.24 -8.17
CA LEU A 393 4.38 13.05 -8.77
C LEU A 393 4.94 14.10 -7.84
N ARG A 394 4.16 14.58 -6.87
CA ARG A 394 4.63 15.51 -5.85
C ARG A 394 5.75 14.90 -4.99
N VAL A 395 5.85 13.57 -4.93
CA VAL A 395 6.97 12.86 -4.28
C VAL A 395 8.31 13.18 -4.97
N ILE A 396 8.32 13.52 -6.27
CA ILE A 396 9.54 13.94 -6.99
C ILE A 396 10.10 15.22 -6.35
N ASP A 397 9.24 16.21 -6.10
CA ASP A 397 9.67 17.53 -5.62
C ASP A 397 9.82 17.60 -4.09
N ASN A 398 9.00 16.84 -3.36
CA ASN A 398 8.87 16.96 -1.93
C ASN A 398 9.77 15.92 -1.24
N VAL A 399 11.05 16.26 -1.06
CA VAL A 399 11.94 15.40 -0.26
C VAL A 399 11.44 15.30 1.19
N LYS A 400 11.02 16.44 1.76
CA LYS A 400 10.49 16.56 3.12
C LYS A 400 8.99 16.84 3.13
N ILE A 401 8.35 16.54 4.25
CA ILE A 401 6.98 16.92 4.53
C ILE A 401 6.87 18.44 4.59
N LYS A 402 5.87 19.01 3.91
CA LYS A 402 5.72 20.47 3.80
C LYS A 402 5.14 21.11 5.05
N ASP A 403 4.13 20.47 5.62
CA ASP A 403 3.42 20.98 6.79
C ASP A 403 3.87 20.20 8.03
N ALA A 404 5.10 20.48 8.49
CA ALA A 404 5.68 19.84 9.66
C ALA A 404 4.93 20.16 10.97
N GLY A 405 4.09 21.21 10.97
CA GLY A 405 3.24 21.54 12.12
C GLY A 405 2.10 20.53 12.30
N ARG A 406 1.47 20.10 11.20
CA ARG A 406 0.42 19.06 11.21
C ARG A 406 0.96 17.64 11.09
N PHE A 407 2.13 17.49 10.47
CA PHE A 407 2.76 16.21 10.22
C PHE A 407 4.22 16.25 10.68
N PRO A 408 4.50 16.25 11.99
CA PRO A 408 5.87 16.35 12.50
C PRO A 408 6.74 15.22 11.95
N SER A 409 7.93 15.55 11.40
CA SER A 409 8.82 14.54 10.80
C SER A 409 9.26 13.47 11.80
N ALA A 410 9.22 13.73 13.11
CA ALA A 410 9.47 12.73 14.17
C ALA A 410 8.51 11.54 14.12
N PHE A 411 7.28 11.76 13.64
CA PHE A 411 6.24 10.73 13.61
C PHE A 411 5.88 10.31 12.19
N PHE A 412 5.90 11.27 11.27
CA PHE A 412 5.42 11.09 9.92
C PHE A 412 6.53 11.00 8.88
N GLY A 413 7.78 11.31 9.23
CA GLY A 413 8.91 11.36 8.29
C GLY A 413 10.16 10.69 8.85
N ILE A 414 11.33 11.21 8.44
CA ILE A 414 12.64 10.71 8.86
C ILE A 414 13.48 11.92 9.31
N PRO A 415 13.49 12.25 10.62
CA PRO A 415 14.02 13.52 11.15
C PRO A 415 15.45 13.83 10.76
N ASN A 416 16.29 12.79 10.69
CA ASN A 416 17.72 12.89 10.43
C ASN A 416 18.10 12.51 8.99
N ALA A 417 17.12 12.23 8.11
CA ALA A 417 17.37 12.08 6.68
C ALA A 417 17.62 13.47 6.08
N SER A 418 18.82 14.00 6.33
CA SER A 418 19.29 15.29 5.83
C SER A 418 19.27 15.42 4.31
N SER A 419 18.93 14.35 3.56
CA SER A 419 18.98 14.34 2.09
C SER A 419 17.90 13.52 1.37
N GLY A 420 16.98 12.81 2.06
CA GLY A 420 16.04 11.89 1.41
C GLY A 420 16.68 10.76 0.58
N ARG A 421 18.02 10.62 0.63
CA ARG A 421 18.79 9.69 -0.20
C ARG A 421 18.36 8.25 -0.02
N GLU A 422 18.01 7.84 1.20
CA GLU A 422 17.61 6.46 1.48
C GLU A 422 16.40 6.04 0.67
N PHE A 423 15.34 6.87 0.62
CA PHE A 423 14.18 6.57 -0.22
C PHE A 423 14.53 6.66 -1.71
N ALA A 424 15.32 7.66 -2.09
CA ALA A 424 15.70 7.87 -3.49
C ALA A 424 16.50 6.71 -4.11
N GLU A 425 17.25 5.94 -3.29
CA GLU A 425 17.95 4.72 -3.72
C GLU A 425 17.02 3.51 -3.86
N LEU A 426 15.95 3.46 -3.05
CA LEU A 426 14.92 2.41 -3.13
C LEU A 426 13.91 2.69 -4.25
N TRP A 427 13.65 3.95 -4.55
CA TRP A 427 12.66 4.36 -5.53
C TRP A 427 13.14 4.13 -6.96
N SER A 428 12.70 3.00 -7.51
CA SER A 428 13.10 2.52 -8.83
C SER A 428 12.14 2.91 -9.95
N GLU A 429 10.83 3.02 -9.68
CA GLU A 429 9.85 3.20 -10.77
C GLU A 429 8.77 4.23 -10.48
N ILE A 430 8.32 4.91 -11.54
CA ILE A 430 7.08 5.70 -11.59
C ILE A 430 6.15 5.11 -12.64
N TRP A 431 4.92 4.83 -12.24
CA TRP A 431 3.84 4.42 -13.14
C TRP A 431 2.79 5.53 -13.22
N ASP A 432 2.67 6.13 -14.39
CA ASP A 432 1.58 7.02 -14.75
C ASP A 432 0.49 6.21 -15.46
N LEU A 433 -0.59 5.95 -14.72
CA LEU A 433 -1.72 5.17 -15.20
C LEU A 433 -2.85 6.15 -15.52
N ASP A 434 -3.01 6.43 -16.80
CA ASP A 434 -4.07 7.25 -17.40
C ASP A 434 -4.31 8.57 -16.67
N PHE A 435 -3.28 9.40 -16.57
CA PHE A 435 -3.38 10.68 -15.87
C PHE A 435 -4.36 11.64 -16.54
N SER A 436 -5.38 12.03 -15.77
CA SER A 436 -6.25 13.14 -16.12
C SER A 436 -5.63 14.44 -15.64
N LEU A 437 -4.96 15.15 -16.56
CA LEU A 437 -4.42 16.47 -16.29
C LEU A 437 -5.48 17.56 -16.50
N ASN A 438 -6.19 17.92 -15.44
CA ASN A 438 -6.92 19.18 -15.41
C ASN A 438 -5.99 20.27 -14.87
N GLU A 439 -5.25 20.95 -15.76
CA GLU A 439 -4.26 21.98 -15.36
C GLU A 439 -4.89 23.10 -14.53
N ALA A 440 -6.13 23.48 -14.84
CA ALA A 440 -6.86 24.52 -14.11
C ALA A 440 -7.16 24.11 -12.66
N LEU A 441 -7.51 22.83 -12.42
CA LEU A 441 -7.79 22.32 -11.08
C LEU A 441 -6.53 21.90 -10.32
N THR A 442 -5.52 21.39 -11.01
CA THR A 442 -4.30 20.84 -10.38
C THR A 442 -3.18 21.87 -10.23
N ALA A 443 -3.24 22.98 -10.99
CA ALA A 443 -2.16 23.96 -11.16
C ALA A 443 -0.83 23.37 -11.65
N ILE A 444 -0.82 22.11 -12.10
CA ILE A 444 0.35 21.44 -12.67
C ILE A 444 0.24 21.59 -14.19
N LYS A 445 1.14 22.36 -14.81
CA LYS A 445 1.23 22.41 -16.27
C LYS A 445 1.82 21.10 -16.81
N ARG A 446 1.36 20.63 -17.96
CA ARG A 446 1.85 19.40 -18.60
C ARG A 446 3.34 19.44 -18.87
N GLU A 447 3.84 20.56 -19.37
CA GLU A 447 5.28 20.79 -19.59
C GLU A 447 6.08 20.66 -18.30
N THR A 448 5.57 21.22 -17.19
CA THR A 448 6.21 21.11 -15.88
C THR A 448 6.24 19.66 -15.41
N LEU A 449 5.16 18.91 -15.62
CA LEU A 449 5.12 17.49 -15.31
C LEU A 449 6.18 16.73 -16.13
N GLU A 450 6.15 16.89 -17.45
CA GLU A 450 7.04 16.20 -18.35
C GLU A 450 8.51 16.46 -18.02
N LYS A 451 8.87 17.73 -17.77
CA LYS A 451 10.21 18.13 -17.33
C LYS A 451 10.64 17.43 -16.04
N LYS A 452 9.73 17.29 -15.06
CA LYS A 452 10.02 16.62 -13.79
C LYS A 452 10.21 15.12 -13.96
N LEU A 453 9.38 14.47 -14.77
CA LEU A 453 9.52 13.05 -15.08
C LEU A 453 10.86 12.75 -15.74
N ILE A 454 11.24 13.55 -16.73
CA ILE A 454 12.53 13.40 -17.43
C ILE A 454 13.69 13.68 -16.47
N ALA A 455 13.62 14.74 -15.67
CA ALA A 455 14.64 15.05 -14.67
C ALA A 455 14.79 13.92 -13.65
N TRP A 456 13.68 13.38 -13.14
CA TRP A 456 13.69 12.24 -12.23
C TRP A 456 14.28 11.01 -12.90
N LEU A 457 13.85 10.67 -14.12
CA LEU A 457 14.37 9.52 -14.86
C LEU A 457 15.90 9.61 -15.03
N ASN A 458 16.42 10.80 -15.33
CA ASN A 458 17.83 11.05 -15.55
C ASN A 458 18.67 11.15 -14.28
N SER A 459 18.07 11.49 -13.12
CA SER A 459 18.83 11.67 -11.88
C SER A 459 19.22 10.36 -11.19
N GLY A 460 18.66 9.22 -11.59
CA GLY A 460 18.80 7.94 -10.88
C GLY A 460 19.80 6.93 -11.45
N ARG A 461 20.78 7.35 -12.26
CA ARG A 461 21.62 6.45 -13.08
C ARG A 461 20.73 5.47 -13.89
N ASP A 462 21.28 4.34 -14.37
CA ASP A 462 20.55 3.36 -15.19
C ASP A 462 19.49 2.53 -14.43
N LYS A 463 19.15 2.90 -13.19
CA LYS A 463 18.24 2.13 -12.31
C LYS A 463 16.77 2.57 -12.37
N ARG A 464 16.49 3.81 -12.78
CA ARG A 464 15.11 4.33 -12.79
C ARG A 464 14.33 3.91 -14.01
N ARG A 465 13.04 3.62 -13.82
CA ARG A 465 12.08 3.29 -14.88
C ARG A 465 10.83 4.16 -14.84
N LEU A 466 10.37 4.60 -16.00
CA LEU A 466 9.12 5.34 -16.17
C LEU A 466 8.17 4.57 -17.08
N ARG A 467 6.96 4.28 -16.61
CA ARG A 467 5.94 3.59 -17.41
C ARG A 467 4.70 4.46 -17.48
N MET A 468 4.24 4.79 -18.68
CA MET A 468 3.10 5.68 -18.89
C MET A 468 2.08 5.01 -19.81
N TYR A 469 0.80 5.03 -19.41
CA TYR A 469 -0.30 4.47 -20.20
C TYR A 469 -1.44 5.47 -20.24
N HIS A 470 -1.90 5.87 -21.41
CA HIS A 470 -2.88 6.95 -21.55
C HIS A 470 -3.98 6.59 -22.53
N SER A 471 -5.20 7.01 -22.22
CA SER A 471 -6.37 6.78 -23.05
C SER A 471 -6.92 8.09 -23.63
N GLY A 472 -7.64 7.97 -24.74
CA GLY A 472 -8.32 9.10 -25.37
C GLY A 472 -9.37 9.75 -24.46
N TYR A 473 -9.78 9.11 -23.36
CA TYR A 473 -10.62 9.72 -22.35
C TYR A 473 -9.91 10.88 -21.65
N THR A 474 -8.64 10.71 -21.28
CA THR A 474 -7.88 11.71 -20.52
C THR A 474 -7.12 12.67 -21.41
N ILE A 475 -6.61 12.19 -22.54
CA ILE A 475 -5.78 12.98 -23.45
C ILE A 475 -6.53 13.52 -24.67
N GLY A 476 -7.78 13.11 -24.87
CA GLY A 476 -8.55 13.40 -26.08
C GLY A 476 -8.02 12.65 -27.30
N ASN A 477 -8.38 13.13 -28.49
CA ASN A 477 -7.87 12.59 -29.77
C ASN A 477 -6.54 13.24 -30.20
N VAL A 478 -5.74 13.68 -29.24
CA VAL A 478 -4.46 14.35 -29.47
C VAL A 478 -3.34 13.31 -29.54
N ARG A 479 -2.44 13.44 -30.51
CA ARG A 479 -1.32 12.49 -30.67
C ARG A 479 -0.30 12.67 -29.53
N PRO A 480 0.41 11.59 -29.13
CA PRO A 480 1.34 11.64 -28.01
C PRO A 480 2.46 12.68 -28.19
N SER A 481 2.96 12.88 -29.42
CA SER A 481 3.99 13.89 -29.74
C SER A 481 3.57 15.32 -29.48
N GLN A 482 2.27 15.63 -29.54
CA GLN A 482 1.73 16.95 -29.25
C GLN A 482 1.50 17.14 -27.74
N LEU A 483 1.20 16.05 -27.02
CA LEU A 483 0.97 16.06 -25.58
C LEU A 483 2.26 16.06 -24.78
N PHE A 484 3.24 15.29 -25.24
CA PHE A 484 4.51 15.03 -24.58
C PHE A 484 5.68 15.34 -25.52
N PRO A 485 5.89 16.62 -25.89
CA PRO A 485 6.91 17.00 -26.86
C PRO A 485 8.34 16.73 -26.36
N ALA A 486 8.62 16.84 -25.05
CA ALA A 486 9.97 16.59 -24.53
C ALA A 486 10.31 15.08 -24.47
N LEU A 487 9.35 14.22 -24.11
CA LEU A 487 9.47 12.76 -24.21
C LEU A 487 9.56 12.32 -25.67
N ALA A 488 8.84 12.98 -26.58
CA ALA A 488 8.94 12.73 -28.01
C ALA A 488 10.34 13.01 -28.55
N ALA A 489 11.12 13.90 -27.94
CA ALA A 489 12.49 14.20 -28.33
C ALA A 489 13.52 13.16 -27.81
N LEU A 490 13.14 12.29 -26.87
CA LEU A 490 14.03 11.25 -26.36
C LEU A 490 14.25 10.13 -27.39
N ARG A 491 15.38 9.43 -27.26
CA ARG A 491 15.68 8.21 -28.02
C ARG A 491 14.56 7.19 -27.76
N LYS A 492 13.92 6.72 -28.83
CA LYS A 492 12.82 5.75 -28.73
C LYS A 492 12.64 4.95 -30.01
N ILE A 493 12.11 3.75 -29.84
CA ILE A 493 11.44 2.98 -30.88
C ILE A 493 9.96 3.37 -30.81
N VAL A 494 9.38 3.68 -31.96
CA VAL A 494 7.95 4.01 -32.09
C VAL A 494 7.26 2.88 -32.81
N THR A 495 6.26 2.30 -32.17
CA THR A 495 5.36 1.32 -32.77
C THR A 495 3.98 1.94 -32.92
N VAL A 496 3.45 1.93 -34.14
CA VAL A 496 2.11 2.40 -34.47
C VAL A 496 1.40 1.26 -35.21
N PRO A 497 0.22 0.80 -34.77
CA PRO A 497 -0.56 -0.14 -35.54
C PRO A 497 -1.22 0.62 -36.72
N PRO A 498 -1.51 -0.05 -37.86
CA PRO A 498 -2.21 0.59 -38.97
C PRO A 498 -3.53 1.18 -38.47
N ALA A 499 -3.77 2.49 -38.60
CA ALA A 499 -4.99 3.12 -38.09
C ALA A 499 -6.23 2.58 -38.83
N ALA A 500 -7.28 2.23 -38.08
CA ALA A 500 -8.58 1.85 -38.64
C ALA A 500 -9.60 2.95 -38.28
N GLY A 501 -9.84 3.89 -39.20
CA GLY A 501 -10.69 5.06 -38.93
C GLY A 501 -10.17 5.88 -37.74
N ASN A 502 -11.01 6.07 -36.71
CA ASN A 502 -10.65 6.80 -35.48
C ASN A 502 -9.97 5.92 -34.41
N ALA A 503 -9.85 4.61 -34.63
CA ALA A 503 -9.14 3.70 -33.75
C ALA A 503 -7.63 3.76 -34.04
N TRP A 504 -6.87 4.35 -33.11
CA TRP A 504 -5.41 4.44 -33.18
C TRP A 504 -4.80 4.11 -31.82
N ALA A 505 -3.59 3.58 -31.84
CA ALA A 505 -2.72 3.47 -30.68
C ALA A 505 -1.30 3.82 -31.08
N GLU A 506 -0.45 4.14 -30.12
CA GLU A 506 0.95 4.47 -30.35
C GLU A 506 1.75 4.10 -29.11
N GLU A 507 2.84 3.39 -29.32
CA GLU A 507 3.73 2.93 -28.26
C GLU A 507 5.14 3.44 -28.52
N TRP A 508 5.72 4.07 -27.51
CA TRP A 508 7.11 4.51 -27.49
C TRP A 508 7.88 3.71 -26.45
N ARG A 509 9.06 3.25 -26.83
CA ARG A 509 9.98 2.55 -25.91
C ARG A 509 11.39 3.05 -26.03
N ASP A 510 12.00 3.27 -24.89
CA ASP A 510 13.44 3.36 -24.81
C ASP A 510 14.10 2.03 -25.20
N PRO A 511 15.13 2.01 -26.06
CA PRO A 511 15.84 0.77 -26.41
C PRO A 511 16.51 0.08 -25.21
N ASP A 512 16.83 0.84 -24.16
CA ASP A 512 17.43 0.33 -22.91
C ASP A 512 16.34 0.05 -21.85
N GLU A 513 15.07 0.04 -22.29
CA GLU A 513 13.85 -0.18 -21.53
C GLU A 513 13.66 0.77 -20.34
N ARG A 514 14.37 1.91 -20.31
CA ARG A 514 14.30 2.86 -19.20
C ARG A 514 12.97 3.56 -19.09
N TRP A 515 12.27 3.73 -20.20
CA TRP A 515 10.92 4.27 -20.17
C TRP A 515 10.06 3.70 -21.29
N SER A 516 8.75 3.72 -21.07
CA SER A 516 7.76 3.41 -22.10
C SER A 516 6.52 4.28 -21.94
N LEU A 517 5.90 4.62 -23.07
CA LEU A 517 4.63 5.33 -23.17
C LEU A 517 3.73 4.57 -24.13
N ALA A 518 2.52 4.22 -23.71
CA ALA A 518 1.50 3.68 -24.58
C ALA A 518 0.26 4.58 -24.53
N CYS A 519 -0.16 5.07 -25.69
CA CYS A 519 -1.34 5.91 -25.84
C CYS A 519 -2.35 5.23 -26.75
N PHE A 520 -3.63 5.27 -26.37
CA PHE A 520 -4.71 4.65 -27.10
C PHE A 520 -5.83 5.66 -27.32
N SER A 521 -6.41 5.71 -28.51
CA SER A 521 -7.66 6.43 -28.70
C SER A 521 -8.80 5.70 -27.97
N THR A 522 -9.85 6.42 -27.58
CA THR A 522 -11.01 5.80 -26.93
C THR A 522 -11.57 4.69 -27.81
N SER A 523 -11.77 4.96 -29.11
CA SER A 523 -12.28 3.97 -30.08
C SER A 523 -11.39 2.72 -30.22
N TYR A 524 -10.07 2.85 -29.98
CA TYR A 524 -9.17 1.70 -30.02
C TYR A 524 -9.40 0.74 -28.85
N LEU A 525 -9.82 1.25 -27.68
CA LEU A 525 -10.12 0.46 -26.49
C LEU A 525 -11.61 0.06 -26.36
N LEU A 526 -12.44 0.38 -27.36
CA LEU A 526 -13.81 -0.10 -27.43
C LEU A 526 -13.92 -1.36 -28.31
N ALA A 527 -14.76 -2.30 -27.90
CA ALA A 527 -15.12 -3.50 -28.64
C ALA A 527 -16.63 -3.59 -28.87
N SER A 528 -17.08 -4.33 -29.89
CA SER A 528 -18.51 -4.62 -30.06
C SER A 528 -18.96 -5.83 -29.22
N VAL A 529 -18.01 -6.72 -28.91
CA VAL A 529 -18.20 -7.88 -28.03
C VAL A 529 -17.13 -7.91 -26.93
N SER A 530 -17.49 -8.35 -25.73
CA SER A 530 -16.58 -8.54 -24.61
C SER A 530 -16.70 -9.96 -24.06
N THR A 531 -15.62 -10.43 -23.43
CA THR A 531 -15.57 -11.69 -22.69
C THR A 531 -15.69 -11.38 -21.20
N PRO A 532 -16.90 -11.40 -20.62
CA PRO A 532 -17.15 -10.88 -19.26
C PRO A 532 -16.39 -11.65 -18.17
N ASP A 533 -16.05 -12.91 -18.43
CA ASP A 533 -15.32 -13.81 -17.53
C ASP A 533 -13.80 -13.51 -17.48
N ILE A 534 -13.32 -12.64 -18.36
CA ILE A 534 -11.91 -12.22 -18.42
C ILE A 534 -11.79 -10.79 -17.93
N LYS A 535 -10.87 -10.56 -16.98
CA LYS A 535 -10.58 -9.23 -16.42
C LYS A 535 -9.24 -8.66 -16.91
N PRO A 536 -9.10 -7.33 -17.01
CA PRO A 536 -10.17 -6.34 -16.94
C PRO A 536 -11.16 -6.52 -18.12
N VAL A 537 -12.43 -6.16 -17.94
CA VAL A 537 -13.44 -6.33 -19.01
C VAL A 537 -13.24 -5.24 -20.06
N MET A 538 -13.13 -5.64 -21.33
CA MET A 538 -13.04 -4.69 -22.45
C MET A 538 -14.31 -3.83 -22.52
N PRO A 539 -14.20 -2.49 -22.54
CA PRO A 539 -15.34 -1.60 -22.70
C PRO A 539 -16.10 -1.84 -24.02
N LEU A 540 -17.43 -1.80 -23.97
CA LEU A 540 -18.29 -2.10 -25.11
C LEU A 540 -18.78 -0.83 -25.80
N THR A 541 -18.82 -0.80 -27.13
CA THR A 541 -19.40 0.31 -27.91
C THR A 541 -20.89 0.52 -27.65
N THR A 542 -21.59 -0.52 -27.18
CA THR A 542 -23.02 -0.49 -26.86
C THR A 542 -23.33 0.05 -25.46
N ASP A 543 -22.32 0.22 -24.60
CA ASP A 543 -22.50 0.78 -23.26
C ASP A 543 -22.59 2.31 -23.34
N SER A 544 -23.68 2.90 -22.83
CA SER A 544 -23.84 4.35 -22.77
C SER A 544 -22.77 5.04 -21.92
N ASN A 545 -22.11 4.29 -21.03
CA ASN A 545 -20.99 4.74 -20.21
C ASN A 545 -19.62 4.26 -20.70
N ALA A 546 -19.52 3.68 -21.91
CA ALA A 546 -18.29 3.08 -22.43
C ALA A 546 -17.05 3.97 -22.28
N ASN A 547 -17.20 5.26 -22.61
CA ASN A 547 -16.12 6.24 -22.50
C ASN A 547 -15.61 6.38 -21.06
N ASN A 548 -16.49 6.33 -20.06
CA ASN A 548 -16.12 6.40 -18.65
C ASN A 548 -15.42 5.14 -18.16
N VAL A 549 -15.64 3.99 -18.81
CA VAL A 549 -15.03 2.70 -18.46
C VAL A 549 -13.65 2.51 -19.09
N VAL A 550 -13.38 3.16 -20.23
CA VAL A 550 -12.04 3.20 -20.86
C VAL A 550 -10.97 3.71 -19.89
N HIS A 551 -11.32 4.67 -19.04
CA HIS A 551 -10.41 5.26 -18.07
C HIS A 551 -9.85 4.24 -17.04
N PRO A 552 -10.69 3.59 -16.20
CA PRO A 552 -10.21 2.54 -15.30
C PRO A 552 -9.71 1.28 -16.03
N PHE A 553 -10.19 1.00 -17.24
CA PHE A 553 -9.66 -0.10 -18.06
C PHE A 553 -8.19 0.12 -18.42
N THR A 554 -7.82 1.34 -18.83
CA THR A 554 -6.43 1.70 -19.16
C THR A 554 -5.51 1.62 -17.95
N CYS A 555 -6.01 1.99 -16.77
CA CYS A 555 -5.28 1.80 -15.51
C CYS A 555 -4.94 0.32 -15.27
N ALA A 556 -5.93 -0.56 -15.40
CA ALA A 556 -5.72 -1.99 -15.24
C ALA A 556 -4.73 -2.51 -16.30
N LEU A 557 -4.90 -2.17 -17.58
CA LEU A 557 -3.94 -2.57 -18.63
C LEU A 557 -2.50 -2.16 -18.28
N GLY A 558 -2.31 -0.90 -17.93
CA GLY A 558 -0.99 -0.34 -17.63
C GLY A 558 -0.36 -0.93 -16.38
N PHE A 559 -1.14 -1.15 -15.32
CA PHE A 559 -0.64 -1.75 -14.08
C PHE A 559 -0.16 -3.18 -14.31
N GLY A 560 -0.94 -4.01 -15.02
CA GLY A 560 -0.55 -5.39 -15.32
C GLY A 560 0.71 -5.47 -16.19
N HIS A 561 0.81 -4.63 -17.21
CA HIS A 561 2.00 -4.58 -18.06
C HIS A 561 3.23 -4.08 -17.32
N ALA A 562 3.11 -2.98 -16.58
CA ALA A 562 4.21 -2.43 -15.80
C ALA A 562 4.70 -3.41 -14.71
N SER A 563 3.76 -4.15 -14.08
CA SER A 563 4.11 -5.20 -13.11
C SER A 563 4.93 -6.33 -13.74
N LYS A 564 4.64 -6.70 -14.99
CA LYS A 564 5.40 -7.73 -15.73
C LYS A 564 6.83 -7.26 -16.08
N LEU A 565 6.99 -5.98 -16.41
CA LEU A 565 8.28 -5.39 -16.82
C LEU A 565 9.24 -5.12 -15.64
N ARG A 566 8.74 -5.03 -14.41
CA ARG A 566 9.50 -4.77 -13.17
C ARG A 566 10.54 -5.83 -12.85
#